data_AF-A0A6A6D934-F1
#
_entry.id   AF-A0A6A6D934-F1
#
_cell.length_a   1.000
_cell.length_b   1.000
_cell.length_c   1.000
_cell.angle_alpha   90.00
_cell.angle_beta   90.00
_cell.angle_gamma   90.00
#
_symmetry.space_group_name_H-M   'P 1'
#
loop_
_entity.id
_entity.type
_entity.pdbx_description
1 polymer ?
#
loop_
_entity_poly.entity_id
_entity_poly.type
_entity_poly.pdbx_seq_one_letter_code
_entity_poly.pdbx_strand_id
1 'polypeptide(L)'
;IVEPSQVRLLPGPDDPYCWRVVPEKQHLFSKKISDHSIGAYKYLCEGVGTTFEAISARRRNSSSPQDAVGLDGSIVSTIPLESGISFSARINRLQEENARLNLDMYHLRGVILKCFQDIDTVLPVLEELKEISRNV
;
A
#
# COMPACT_ATOMS: atom_id res chain seq x y z
N ILE A 1 -11.57 -16.21 17.24
CA ILE A 1 -10.27 -16.00 16.55
C ILE A 1 -9.72 -17.39 16.23
N VAL A 2 -9.21 -17.63 15.02
CA VAL A 2 -8.63 -18.93 14.62
C VAL A 2 -7.13 -18.85 14.81
N GLU A 3 -6.54 -19.81 15.51
CA GLU A 3 -5.09 -19.91 15.66
C GLU A 3 -4.42 -20.15 14.30
N PRO A 4 -3.31 -19.46 13.95
CA PRO A 4 -2.64 -19.64 12.67
C PRO A 4 -2.29 -21.10 12.34
N SER A 5 -1.94 -21.89 13.36
CA SER A 5 -1.63 -23.32 13.22
C SER A 5 -2.84 -24.19 12.85
N GLN A 6 -4.05 -23.69 13.05
CA GLN A 6 -5.30 -24.38 12.70
C GLN A 6 -5.82 -23.98 11.32
N VAL A 7 -5.18 -23.02 10.65
CA VAL A 7 -5.54 -22.61 9.29
C VAL A 7 -5.09 -23.68 8.30
N ARG A 8 -6.00 -24.09 7.42
CA ARG A 8 -5.85 -25.14 6.44
C ARG A 8 -6.22 -24.59 5.07
N LEU A 9 -5.53 -25.08 4.05
CA LEU A 9 -5.82 -24.72 2.66
C LEU A 9 -7.20 -25.23 2.22
N LEU A 10 -7.63 -26.38 2.77
CA LEU A 10 -8.97 -26.93 2.60
C LEU A 10 -9.68 -26.97 3.96
N PRO A 11 -10.44 -25.91 4.31
CA PRO A 11 -11.29 -25.89 5.50
C PRO A 11 -12.42 -26.91 5.36
N GLY A 12 -12.76 -27.58 6.45
CA GLY A 12 -13.92 -28.45 6.57
C GLY A 12 -15.23 -27.66 6.73
N PRO A 13 -16.38 -28.35 6.74
CA PRO A 13 -17.70 -27.71 6.87
C PRO A 13 -17.91 -27.03 8.23
N ASP A 14 -17.25 -27.52 9.29
CA ASP A 14 -17.36 -26.98 10.65
C ASP A 14 -16.35 -25.87 10.95
N ASP A 15 -15.43 -25.58 10.01
CA ASP A 15 -14.45 -24.52 10.22
C ASP A 15 -15.12 -23.13 10.17
N PRO A 16 -14.76 -22.20 11.06
CA PRO A 16 -15.43 -20.90 11.18
C PRO A 16 -15.11 -19.93 10.03
N TYR A 17 -14.23 -20.33 9.12
CA TYR A 17 -13.76 -19.54 7.99
C TYR A 17 -13.75 -20.38 6.72
N CYS A 18 -13.65 -19.67 5.60
CA CYS A 18 -13.55 -20.26 4.30
C CYS A 18 -12.76 -19.34 3.38
N TRP A 19 -12.23 -19.85 2.27
CA TRP A 19 -11.46 -19.02 1.35
C TRP A 19 -12.38 -18.29 0.36
N ARG A 20 -12.13 -16.99 0.19
CA ARG A 20 -12.54 -16.20 -0.97
C ARG A 20 -11.34 -16.11 -1.89
N VAL A 21 -11.48 -16.60 -3.12
CA VAL A 21 -10.37 -16.80 -4.06
C VAL A 21 -10.79 -16.28 -5.43
N VAL A 22 -9.92 -15.53 -6.10
CA VAL A 22 -10.14 -15.15 -7.50
C VAL A 22 -10.16 -16.39 -8.42
N PRO A 23 -10.98 -16.40 -9.49
CA PRO A 23 -11.14 -17.57 -10.36
C PRO A 23 -9.83 -18.20 -10.84
N GLU A 24 -8.85 -17.38 -11.21
CA GLU A 24 -7.55 -17.79 -11.76
C GLU A 24 -6.73 -18.65 -10.78
N LYS A 25 -6.96 -18.47 -9.47
CA LYS A 25 -6.20 -19.12 -8.40
C LYS A 25 -6.98 -20.23 -7.69
N GLN A 26 -8.20 -20.54 -8.11
CA GLN A 26 -9.02 -21.59 -7.50
C GLN A 26 -8.34 -22.98 -7.49
N HIS A 27 -7.52 -23.27 -8.50
CA HIS A 27 -6.80 -24.54 -8.58
C HIS A 27 -5.84 -24.78 -7.40
N LEU A 28 -5.37 -23.72 -6.72
CA LEU A 28 -4.55 -23.82 -5.52
C LEU A 28 -5.33 -24.35 -4.30
N PHE A 29 -6.67 -24.31 -4.34
CA PHE A 29 -7.55 -24.75 -3.25
C PHE A 29 -8.25 -26.06 -3.61
N SER A 30 -7.58 -26.91 -4.41
CA SER A 30 -8.08 -28.24 -4.78
C SER A 30 -7.44 -29.37 -3.98
N LYS A 31 -6.30 -29.11 -3.31
CA LYS A 31 -5.51 -30.11 -2.59
C LYS A 31 -5.06 -29.58 -1.23
N LYS A 32 -4.60 -30.49 -0.36
CA LYS A 32 -3.96 -30.12 0.90
C LYS A 32 -2.56 -29.58 0.61
N ILE A 33 -2.06 -28.77 1.55
CA ILE A 33 -0.73 -28.15 1.42
C ILE A 33 0.38 -29.19 1.21
N SER A 34 0.32 -30.33 1.92
CA SER A 34 1.26 -31.45 1.81
C SER A 34 1.35 -32.04 0.40
N ASP A 35 0.29 -31.92 -0.40
CA ASP A 35 0.15 -32.58 -1.69
C ASP A 35 0.46 -31.61 -2.86
N HIS A 36 0.82 -30.37 -2.53
CA HIS A 36 1.23 -29.36 -3.49
C HIS A 36 2.73 -29.41 -3.79
N SER A 37 3.10 -29.06 -5.02
CA SER A 37 4.49 -28.85 -5.40
C SER A 37 5.10 -27.66 -4.64
N ILE A 38 6.41 -27.67 -4.41
CA ILE A 38 7.16 -26.55 -3.81
C ILE A 38 6.85 -25.20 -4.48
N GLY A 39 6.72 -25.17 -5.81
CA GLY A 39 6.37 -23.95 -6.55
C GLY A 39 4.99 -23.36 -6.20
N ALA A 40 4.03 -24.20 -5.81
CA ALA A 40 2.70 -23.75 -5.40
C ALA A 40 2.73 -23.03 -4.04
N TYR A 41 3.66 -23.38 -3.14
CA TYR A 41 3.83 -22.68 -1.88
C TYR A 41 4.22 -21.22 -2.09
N LYS A 42 5.10 -20.94 -3.06
CA LYS A 42 5.48 -19.56 -3.41
C LYS A 42 4.25 -18.75 -3.81
N TYR A 43 3.40 -19.29 -4.69
CA TYR A 43 2.16 -18.63 -5.10
C TYR A 43 1.15 -18.46 -3.97
N LEU A 44 1.08 -19.41 -3.03
CA LEU A 44 0.25 -19.27 -1.85
C LEU A 44 0.75 -18.14 -0.96
N CYS A 45 2.04 -18.10 -0.63
CA CYS A 45 2.64 -17.06 0.19
C CYS A 45 2.45 -15.65 -0.40
N GLU A 46 2.70 -15.50 -1.70
CA GLU A 46 2.52 -14.22 -2.41
C GLU A 46 1.03 -13.85 -2.59
N GLY A 47 0.14 -14.85 -2.59
CA GLY A 47 -1.27 -14.67 -2.91
C GLY A 47 -2.15 -14.26 -1.73
N VAL A 48 -1.75 -14.52 -0.49
CA VAL A 48 -2.53 -14.18 0.72
C VAL A 48 -2.77 -12.67 0.79
N GLY A 49 -4.03 -12.27 0.96
CA GLY A 49 -4.43 -10.86 1.07
C GLY A 49 -4.45 -10.09 -0.25
N THR A 50 -4.01 -10.71 -1.35
CA THR A 50 -4.02 -10.10 -2.70
C THR A 50 -4.97 -10.83 -3.64
N THR A 51 -4.79 -12.15 -3.77
CA THR A 51 -5.58 -13.00 -4.69
C THR A 51 -6.57 -13.90 -3.98
N PHE A 52 -6.37 -14.11 -2.68
CA PHE A 52 -7.30 -14.83 -1.84
C PHE A 52 -7.20 -14.40 -0.38
N GLU A 53 -8.25 -14.63 0.38
CA GLU A 53 -8.29 -14.35 1.81
C GLU A 53 -9.26 -15.28 2.55
N ALA A 54 -9.03 -15.44 3.85
CA ALA A 54 -9.93 -16.15 4.73
C ALA A 54 -11.08 -15.21 5.15
N ILE A 55 -12.31 -15.58 4.82
CA ILE A 55 -13.54 -14.89 5.25
C ILE A 55 -14.34 -15.77 6.19
N SER A 56 -15.22 -15.19 7.02
CA SER A 56 -16.12 -16.00 7.85
C SER A 56 -17.02 -16.88 6.99
N ALA A 57 -17.16 -18.16 7.36
CA ALA A 57 -18.04 -19.10 6.66
C ALA A 57 -19.50 -18.59 6.57
N ARG A 58 -19.95 -17.81 7.56
CA ARG A 58 -21.27 -17.16 7.55
C ARG A 58 -21.45 -16.18 6.38
N ARG A 59 -20.37 -15.49 5.96
CA ARG A 59 -20.41 -14.53 4.83
C ARG A 59 -20.43 -15.20 3.46
N ARG A 60 -20.03 -16.47 3.35
CA ARG A 60 -20.18 -17.24 2.11
C ARG A 60 -21.65 -17.54 1.84
N ASN A 61 -22.41 -17.87 2.88
CA ASN A 61 -23.81 -18.29 2.74
C ASN A 61 -24.78 -17.13 2.48
N SER A 62 -24.33 -15.88 2.65
CA SER A 62 -25.12 -14.68 2.33
C SER A 62 -25.02 -14.27 0.86
N SER A 63 -24.35 -15.04 -0.01
CA SER A 63 -24.31 -14.78 -1.46
C SER A 63 -25.53 -15.35 -2.20
N SER A 64 -26.73 -15.19 -1.63
CA SER A 64 -27.98 -15.28 -2.40
C SER A 64 -28.20 -13.93 -3.10
N PRO A 65 -28.49 -13.87 -4.42
CA PRO A 65 -28.67 -12.61 -5.15
C PRO A 65 -29.93 -11.78 -4.78
N GLN A 66 -30.59 -12.01 -3.64
CA GLN A 66 -31.89 -11.39 -3.33
C GLN A 66 -31.94 -10.45 -2.13
N ASP A 67 -30.88 -10.31 -1.34
CA ASP A 67 -30.84 -9.35 -0.23
C ASP A 67 -30.02 -8.10 -0.61
N ALA A 68 -30.46 -7.43 -1.68
CA ALA A 68 -30.05 -6.06 -2.01
C ALA A 68 -30.89 -5.03 -1.22
N VAL A 69 -31.14 -5.28 0.06
CA VAL A 69 -31.83 -4.34 0.95
C VAL A 69 -31.08 -4.28 2.28
N GLY A 70 -30.43 -3.14 2.54
CA GLY A 70 -29.84 -2.83 3.84
C GLY A 70 -28.30 -2.85 3.88
N LEU A 71 -27.65 -2.09 3.00
CA LEU A 71 -26.24 -1.73 3.19
C LEU A 71 -26.17 -0.60 4.25
N ASP A 72 -26.37 -0.95 5.52
CA ASP A 72 -25.93 -0.08 6.62
C ASP A 72 -24.42 -0.26 6.79
N GLY A 73 -23.71 0.83 6.60
CA GLY A 73 -22.28 0.88 6.30
C GLY A 73 -21.39 0.56 7.50
N SER A 74 -21.23 -0.72 7.81
CA SER A 74 -20.23 -1.18 8.79
C SER A 74 -19.30 -2.23 8.19
N ILE A 75 -18.46 -1.78 7.25
CA ILE A 75 -17.19 -2.44 6.95
C ILE A 75 -16.26 -2.08 8.11
N VAL A 76 -16.34 -2.84 9.21
CA VAL A 76 -15.25 -2.87 10.19
C VAL A 76 -14.10 -3.62 9.53
N SER A 77 -13.32 -2.87 8.77
CA SER A 77 -11.95 -3.22 8.42
C SER A 77 -11.15 -3.18 9.72
N THR A 78 -10.52 -4.28 10.09
CA THR A 78 -9.70 -4.46 11.30
C THR A 78 -8.40 -3.64 11.30
N ILE A 79 -8.37 -2.52 10.57
CA ILE A 79 -7.28 -1.55 10.65
C ILE A 79 -7.53 -0.74 11.92
N PRO A 80 -6.55 -0.60 12.83
CA PRO A 80 -6.66 0.30 13.97
C PRO A 80 -7.18 1.65 13.49
N LEU A 81 -8.37 2.04 13.96
CA LEU A 81 -9.01 3.31 13.63
C LEU A 81 -8.21 4.44 14.31
N GLU A 82 -7.05 4.74 13.75
CA GLU A 82 -6.33 5.97 14.00
C GLU A 82 -7.18 7.11 13.43
N SER A 83 -7.98 7.69 14.33
CA SER A 83 -8.83 8.87 14.16
C SER A 83 -10.02 8.70 13.21
N GLY A 84 -11.23 9.04 13.71
CA GLY A 84 -12.53 8.96 13.03
C GLY A 84 -12.72 9.88 11.81
N ILE A 85 -11.75 9.91 10.93
CA ILE A 85 -11.74 10.64 9.66
C ILE A 85 -12.08 9.61 8.57
N SER A 86 -13.05 9.93 7.70
CA SER A 86 -13.43 9.03 6.61
C SER A 86 -12.24 8.73 5.69
N PHE A 87 -12.23 7.54 5.07
CA PHE A 87 -11.19 7.17 4.11
C PHE A 87 -11.02 8.23 3.01
N SER A 88 -12.13 8.78 2.49
CA SER A 88 -12.10 9.87 1.51
C SER A 88 -11.43 11.13 2.03
N ALA A 89 -11.69 11.51 3.29
CA ALA A 89 -11.03 12.67 3.90
C ALA A 89 -9.52 12.43 4.12
N ARG A 90 -9.12 11.19 4.45
CA ARG A 90 -7.69 10.83 4.53
C ARG A 90 -7.03 10.87 3.16
N ILE A 91 -7.68 10.36 2.12
CA ILE A 91 -7.21 10.40 0.73
C ILE A 91 -7.02 11.86 0.30
N ASN A 92 -8.02 12.71 0.48
CA ASN A 92 -7.95 14.12 0.13
C ASN A 92 -6.81 14.84 0.86
N ARG A 93 -6.64 14.60 2.17
CA ARG A 93 -5.53 15.17 2.95
C ARG A 93 -4.17 14.77 2.38
N LEU A 94 -3.98 13.48 2.09
CA LEU A 94 -2.72 12.98 1.56
C LEU A 94 -2.43 13.53 0.16
N GLN A 95 -3.45 13.68 -0.68
CA GLN A 95 -3.31 14.33 -1.98
C GLN A 95 -2.91 15.80 -1.86
N GLU A 96 -3.50 16.53 -0.92
CA GLU A 96 -3.16 17.93 -0.66
C GLU A 96 -1.73 18.08 -0.11
N GLU A 97 -1.33 17.20 0.80
CA GLU A 97 0.03 17.16 1.35
C GLU A 97 1.07 16.86 0.27
N ASN A 98 0.81 15.88 -0.60
CA ASN A 98 1.66 15.61 -1.76
C ASN A 98 1.74 16.81 -2.71
N ALA A 99 0.64 17.53 -2.94
CA ALA A 99 0.65 18.72 -3.78
C ALA A 99 1.52 19.84 -3.18
N ARG A 100 1.44 20.06 -1.86
CA ARG A 100 2.29 21.03 -1.15
C ARG A 100 3.77 20.65 -1.20
N LEU A 101 4.09 19.40 -0.86
CA LEU A 101 5.47 18.90 -0.89
C LEU A 101 6.08 19.00 -2.29
N ASN A 102 5.30 18.72 -3.34
CA ASN A 102 5.75 18.90 -4.71
C ASN A 102 6.05 20.37 -5.03
N LEU A 103 5.21 21.30 -4.58
CA LEU A 103 5.45 22.74 -4.77
C LEU A 103 6.75 23.18 -4.06
N ASP A 104 6.95 22.76 -2.81
CA ASP A 104 8.15 23.06 -2.03
C ASP A 104 9.41 22.50 -2.70
N MET A 105 9.32 21.30 -3.27
CA MET A 105 10.40 20.69 -4.06
C MET A 105 10.76 21.53 -5.29
N TYR A 106 9.78 22.01 -6.04
CA TYR A 106 10.03 22.87 -7.21
C TYR A 106 10.64 24.21 -6.79
N HIS A 107 10.14 24.81 -5.72
CA HIS A 107 10.68 26.05 -5.17
C HIS A 107 12.13 25.88 -4.74
N LEU A 108 12.44 24.86 -3.93
CA LEU A 108 13.79 24.59 -3.44
C LEU A 108 14.77 24.34 -4.60
N ARG A 109 14.34 23.60 -5.62
CA ARG A 109 15.13 23.40 -6.84
C ARG A 109 15.45 24.73 -7.53
N GLY A 110 14.49 25.64 -7.59
CA GLY A 110 14.69 26.99 -8.13
C GLY A 110 15.71 27.80 -7.31
N VAL A 111 15.58 27.79 -5.98
CA VAL A 111 16.52 28.47 -5.07
C VAL A 111 17.94 27.94 -5.26
N ILE A 112 18.12 26.63 -5.28
CA ILE A 112 19.43 25.99 -5.48
C ILE A 112 20.04 26.42 -6.81
N LEU A 113 19.25 26.40 -7.90
CA LEU A 113 19.72 26.81 -9.21
C LEU A 113 20.16 28.28 -9.24
N LYS A 114 19.42 29.15 -8.54
CA LYS A 114 19.76 30.57 -8.42
C LYS A 114 21.06 30.76 -7.63
N CYS A 115 21.25 30.05 -6.53
CA CYS A 115 22.50 30.10 -5.77
C CYS A 115 23.71 29.70 -6.62
N PHE A 116 23.59 28.66 -7.45
CA PHE A 116 24.68 28.28 -8.35
C PHE A 116 25.00 29.37 -9.38
N GLN A 117 23.99 29.97 -9.99
CA GLN A 117 24.18 31.10 -10.91
C GLN A 117 24.87 32.29 -10.24
N ASP A 118 24.48 32.60 -9.01
CA ASP A 118 25.07 33.70 -8.26
C ASP A 118 26.54 33.38 -7.90
N ILE A 119 26.86 32.13 -7.54
CA ILE A 119 28.23 31.66 -7.33
C ILE A 119 29.06 31.81 -8.62
N ASP A 120 28.55 31.35 -9.76
CA ASP A 120 29.24 31.46 -11.06
C ASP A 120 29.50 32.92 -11.44
N THR A 121 28.67 33.85 -10.97
CA THR A 121 28.84 35.30 -11.20
C THR A 121 29.88 35.91 -10.26
N VAL A 122 29.97 35.45 -9.00
CA VAL A 122 30.88 36.01 -7.99
C VAL A 122 32.29 35.43 -8.10
N LEU A 123 32.43 34.18 -8.55
CA LEU A 123 33.72 33.50 -8.65
C LEU A 123 34.77 34.27 -9.47
N PRO A 124 34.45 34.80 -10.68
CA PRO A 124 35.43 35.54 -11.49
C PRO A 124 35.89 36.84 -10.80
N VAL A 125 34.97 37.55 -10.12
CA VAL A 125 35.30 38.78 -9.39
C VAL A 125 36.29 38.50 -8.26
N LEU A 126 36.12 37.37 -7.57
CA LEU A 126 37.03 36.95 -6.51
C LEU A 126 38.42 36.59 -7.06
N GLU A 127 38.48 35.94 -8.23
CA GLU A 127 39.75 35.65 -8.92
C GLU A 127 40.48 36.93 -9.34
N GLU A 128 39.77 37.92 -9.90
CA GLU A 128 40.34 39.22 -10.25
C GLU A 128 40.93 39.94 -9.03
N LEU A 129 40.20 40.02 -7.92
CA LEU A 129 40.70 40.65 -6.69
C LEU A 129 41.93 39.93 -6.13
N LYS A 130 41.98 38.60 -6.26
CA LYS A 130 43.14 37.79 -5.83
C LYS A 130 44.38 38.09 -6.67
N GLU A 131 44.23 38.26 -7.98
CA GLU A 131 45.35 38.64 -8.86
C GLU A 131 45.83 40.07 -8.58
N ILE A 132 44.92 41.02 -8.32
CA ILE A 132 45.29 42.39 -7.94
C ILE A 132 46.11 42.38 -6.65
N SER A 133 45.65 41.67 -5.61
CA SER A 133 46.36 41.57 -4.33
C SER A 133 47.74 40.91 -4.44
N ARG A 134 48.00 40.11 -5.47
CA ARG A 134 49.31 39.45 -5.67
C ARG A 134 50.32 40.36 -6.36
N ASN A 135 49.84 41.38 -7.08
CA ASN A 135 50.64 42.29 -7.88
C ASN A 135 50.90 43.64 -7.17
N VAL A 136 50.50 43.78 -5.90
CA VAL A 136 50.74 44.93 -5.01
C VAL A 136 51.68 44.49 -3.89
#